data_AF-A0A965D1S5-F1
#
_entry.id   AF-A0A965D1S5-F1
#
_cell.length_a   1.000
_cell.length_b   1.000
_cell.length_c   1.000
_cell.angle_alpha   90.00
_cell.angle_beta   90.00
_cell.angle_gamma   90.00
#
_symmetry.space_group_name_H-M   'P 1'
#
loop_
_entity.id
_entity.type
_entity.pdbx_description
1 polymer ?
#
loop_
_entity_poly.entity_id
_entity_poly.type
_entity_poly.pdbx_seq_one_letter_code
_entity_poly.pdbx_strand_id
1 'polypeptide(L)'
;HPFIKLLTEPDGLLYTLFDLGLKVGYSVRTIDDCVSAANENIQSKTSLIEARLLCGDEALFTEMQAVVLARCVRGHEESYIAARLADQETRRKKFGNTALMQEPSIKNGCGGLRDYQNLLWMAFFTKDRPRNLADLQAKEFISDAERRQLDAAYDFLLRARNELHYLTNRAGDVLTKSVQPAIAHSLGYTDRSPSRRLERFMRDYYLHARNIDMITRTVERRLALLPKPARMPFFAKFLPGRRKLPEPVVDGYRLVEGELLHQSPRVFRDDPCRLMRVFLYAQQRGARLHPDTAQLLRNELRLVDSAFLRNEHVHESFREILSQRGNVAPALRAMHEVDFLGKYLPEFGKLTCLVQHEFFHIYTADEHTLMCVQKLDDIWAGRIPNAAPYQEVFQKIERPFILYLALLLHDAGKAAQGRHHEVDSAQCA
;
A
#
# COMPACT_ATOMS: atom_id res chain seq x y z
N HIS A 1 -23.83 -37.79 13.51
CA HIS A 1 -24.74 -36.87 14.24
C HIS A 1 -25.94 -36.55 13.36
N PRO A 2 -27.18 -36.52 13.87
CA PRO A 2 -28.39 -36.24 13.05
C PRO A 2 -28.31 -34.95 12.24
N PHE A 3 -27.74 -33.88 12.81
CA PHE A 3 -27.52 -32.62 12.08
C PHE A 3 -26.50 -32.71 10.93
N ILE A 4 -25.57 -33.66 10.94
CA ILE A 4 -24.63 -33.85 9.82
C ILE A 4 -25.39 -34.36 8.60
N LYS A 5 -26.34 -35.29 8.81
CA LYS A 5 -27.19 -35.80 7.73
C LYS A 5 -28.01 -34.70 7.08
N LEU A 6 -28.69 -33.88 7.89
CA LEU A 6 -29.44 -32.70 7.41
C LEU A 6 -28.57 -31.67 6.65
N LEU A 7 -27.26 -31.68 6.87
CA LEU A 7 -26.33 -30.77 6.19
C LEU A 7 -25.80 -31.36 4.88
N THR A 8 -25.49 -32.67 4.86
CA THR A 8 -24.72 -33.32 3.78
C THR A 8 -25.50 -34.28 2.89
N GLU A 9 -26.73 -34.67 3.24
CA GLU A 9 -27.56 -35.53 2.38
C GLU A 9 -28.10 -34.78 1.14
N PRO A 10 -28.56 -35.47 0.08
CA PRO A 10 -28.98 -34.84 -1.18
C PRO A 10 -30.06 -33.77 -1.06
N ASP A 11 -30.96 -33.87 -0.06
CA ASP A 11 -31.97 -32.84 0.25
C ASP A 11 -31.53 -31.89 1.37
N GLY A 12 -30.27 -31.98 1.78
CA GLY A 12 -29.66 -31.20 2.84
C GLY A 12 -29.15 -29.85 2.36
N LEU A 13 -28.82 -28.99 3.33
CA LEU A 13 -28.47 -27.59 3.08
C LEU A 13 -27.35 -27.40 2.03
N LEU A 14 -26.32 -28.26 2.03
CA LEU A 14 -25.20 -28.10 1.09
C LEU A 14 -25.59 -28.31 -0.36
N TYR A 15 -26.38 -29.34 -0.65
CA TYR A 15 -26.86 -29.60 -2.01
C TYR A 15 -27.80 -28.49 -2.46
N THR A 16 -28.68 -27.99 -1.58
CA THR A 16 -29.50 -26.80 -1.88
C THR A 16 -28.64 -25.59 -2.25
N LEU A 17 -27.55 -25.33 -1.51
CA LEU A 17 -26.65 -24.21 -1.82
C LEU A 17 -25.93 -24.42 -3.17
N PHE A 18 -25.52 -25.64 -3.49
CA PHE A 18 -24.91 -25.97 -4.78
C PHE A 18 -25.90 -25.85 -5.94
N ASP A 19 -27.15 -26.27 -5.77
CA ASP A 19 -28.22 -26.16 -6.77
C ASP A 19 -28.58 -24.70 -7.05
N LEU A 20 -28.46 -23.83 -6.03
CA LEU A 20 -28.55 -22.37 -6.17
C LEU A 20 -27.29 -21.75 -6.83
N GLY A 21 -26.29 -22.56 -7.20
CA GLY A 21 -25.05 -22.12 -7.84
C GLY A 21 -24.01 -21.52 -6.88
N LEU A 22 -24.20 -21.63 -5.57
CA LEU A 22 -23.27 -21.09 -4.57
C LEU A 22 -22.10 -22.04 -4.36
N LYS A 23 -20.88 -21.49 -4.47
CA LYS A 23 -19.63 -22.24 -4.20
C LYS A 23 -19.28 -22.14 -2.72
N VAL A 24 -19.81 -23.05 -1.91
CA VAL A 24 -19.56 -23.09 -0.46
C VAL A 24 -18.58 -24.19 -0.08
N GLY A 25 -17.59 -23.85 0.75
CA GLY A 25 -16.80 -24.83 1.48
C GLY A 25 -17.49 -25.16 2.80
N TYR A 26 -17.43 -26.41 3.25
CA TYR A 26 -18.01 -26.82 4.53
C TYR A 26 -17.03 -27.67 5.34
N SER A 27 -17.21 -27.62 6.66
CA SER A 27 -16.48 -28.45 7.61
C SER A 27 -17.29 -28.59 8.88
N VAL A 28 -17.42 -29.81 9.39
CA VAL A 28 -17.99 -30.08 10.71
C VAL A 28 -16.82 -30.34 11.65
N ARG A 29 -16.75 -29.59 12.76
CA ARG A 29 -15.63 -29.62 13.70
C ARG A 29 -16.15 -29.55 15.13
N THR A 30 -15.51 -30.29 16.02
CA THR A 30 -15.57 -29.99 17.46
C THR A 30 -14.77 -28.72 17.77
N ILE A 31 -14.90 -28.19 18.99
CA ILE A 31 -14.09 -27.04 19.42
C ILE A 31 -12.59 -27.37 19.37
N ASP A 32 -12.20 -28.59 19.77
CA ASP A 32 -10.79 -29.02 19.71
C ASP A 32 -10.30 -29.18 18.26
N ASP A 33 -11.13 -29.68 17.35
CA ASP A 33 -10.80 -29.74 15.92
C ASP A 33 -10.60 -28.33 15.33
N CYS A 34 -11.40 -27.35 15.76
CA CYS A 34 -11.22 -25.95 15.37
C CYS A 34 -9.85 -25.42 15.83
N VAL A 35 -9.43 -25.76 17.06
CA VAL A 35 -8.11 -25.37 17.58
C VAL A 35 -6.98 -26.02 16.79
N SER A 36 -7.08 -27.33 16.50
CA SER A 36 -6.07 -28.05 15.70
C SER A 36 -5.94 -27.42 14.32
N ALA A 37 -7.07 -27.27 13.61
CA ALA A 37 -7.12 -26.70 12.27
C ALA A 37 -6.59 -25.26 12.23
N ALA A 38 -6.90 -24.44 13.24
CA ALA A 38 -6.37 -23.09 13.35
C ALA A 38 -4.85 -23.08 13.52
N ASN A 39 -4.28 -23.98 14.33
CA ASN A 39 -2.84 -23.98 14.58
C ASN A 39 -2.03 -24.64 13.46
N GLU A 40 -2.63 -25.52 12.66
CA GLU A 40 -2.01 -26.12 11.47
C GLU A 40 -1.98 -25.18 10.27
N ASN A 41 -3.03 -24.37 10.06
CA ASN A 41 -3.18 -23.56 8.84
C ASN A 41 -3.68 -22.14 9.12
N ILE A 42 -2.91 -21.15 8.67
CA ILE A 42 -3.24 -19.72 8.82
C ILE A 42 -4.56 -19.31 8.14
N GLN A 43 -4.95 -19.96 7.04
CA GLN A 43 -6.22 -19.72 6.36
C GLN A 43 -7.38 -20.16 7.26
N SER A 44 -7.31 -21.38 7.80
CA SER A 44 -8.31 -21.89 8.76
C SER A 44 -8.37 -21.02 10.01
N LYS A 45 -7.22 -20.61 10.55
CA LYS A 45 -7.14 -19.68 11.70
C LYS A 45 -7.92 -18.40 11.44
N THR A 46 -7.72 -17.81 10.27
CA THR A 46 -8.36 -16.54 9.89
C THR A 46 -9.85 -16.72 9.70
N SER A 47 -10.28 -17.76 8.99
CA SER A 47 -11.70 -18.08 8.83
C SER A 47 -12.43 -18.28 10.16
N LEU A 48 -11.78 -18.91 11.15
CA LEU A 48 -12.37 -19.11 12.49
C LEU A 48 -12.46 -17.82 13.29
N ILE A 49 -11.49 -16.92 13.14
CA ILE A 49 -11.47 -15.61 13.82
C ILE A 49 -12.55 -14.66 13.26
N GLU A 50 -12.80 -14.75 11.96
CA GLU A 50 -13.85 -14.00 11.26
C GLU A 50 -15.23 -14.65 11.32
N ALA A 51 -15.36 -15.78 12.03
CA ALA A 51 -16.63 -16.50 12.09
C ALA A 51 -17.74 -15.61 12.66
N ARG A 52 -18.92 -15.70 12.03
CA ARG A 52 -20.17 -15.09 12.50
C ARG A 52 -21.22 -16.18 12.70
N LEU A 53 -22.01 -16.07 13.76
CA LEU A 53 -23.16 -16.93 13.97
C LEU A 53 -24.23 -16.60 12.92
N LEU A 54 -24.69 -17.62 12.18
CA LEU A 54 -25.83 -17.50 11.27
C LEU A 54 -27.12 -18.02 11.90
N CYS A 55 -27.01 -19.18 12.55
CA CYS A 55 -28.08 -19.85 13.27
C CYS A 55 -27.47 -20.92 14.20
N GLY A 56 -28.26 -21.43 15.13
CA GLY A 56 -27.87 -22.50 16.06
C GLY A 56 -27.65 -22.01 17.49
N ASP A 57 -26.81 -22.72 18.24
CA ASP A 57 -26.53 -22.47 19.65
C ASP A 57 -25.50 -21.34 19.84
N GLU A 58 -25.95 -20.22 20.42
CA GLU A 58 -25.12 -19.05 20.69
C GLU A 58 -24.08 -19.27 21.81
N ALA A 59 -24.40 -20.10 22.81
CA ALA A 59 -23.48 -20.43 23.90
C ALA A 59 -22.31 -21.25 23.36
N LEU A 60 -22.59 -22.26 22.51
CA LEU A 60 -21.55 -23.06 21.85
C LEU A 60 -20.65 -22.20 20.95
N PHE A 61 -21.24 -21.26 20.21
CA PHE A 61 -20.46 -20.34 19.38
C PHE A 61 -19.56 -19.43 20.21
N THR A 62 -20.08 -18.89 21.32
CA THR A 62 -19.32 -18.03 22.24
C THR A 62 -18.18 -18.80 22.91
N GLU A 63 -18.43 -20.05 23.32
CA GLU A 63 -17.40 -20.96 23.84
C GLU A 63 -16.29 -21.20 22.81
N MET A 64 -16.66 -21.56 21.58
CA MET A 64 -15.72 -21.76 20.48
C MET A 64 -14.85 -20.51 20.25
N GLN A 65 -15.45 -19.32 20.20
CA GLN A 65 -14.72 -18.07 20.04
C GLN A 65 -13.74 -17.81 21.19
N ALA A 66 -14.15 -18.06 22.43
CA ALA A 66 -13.30 -17.90 23.61
C ALA A 66 -12.10 -18.85 23.59
N VAL A 67 -12.33 -20.13 23.22
CA VAL A 67 -11.29 -21.15 23.15
C VAL A 67 -10.30 -20.88 22.01
N VAL A 68 -10.80 -20.54 20.81
CA VAL A 68 -9.94 -20.15 19.67
C VAL A 68 -9.10 -18.92 20.03
N LEU A 69 -9.69 -17.92 20.68
CA LEU A 69 -8.95 -16.75 21.11
C LEU A 69 -7.84 -17.11 22.11
N ALA A 70 -8.15 -17.94 23.10
CA ALA A 70 -7.21 -18.32 24.15
C ALA A 70 -6.06 -19.18 23.62
N ARG A 71 -6.35 -20.14 22.73
CA ARG A 71 -5.39 -21.19 22.29
C ARG A 71 -4.72 -20.91 20.95
N CYS A 72 -5.28 -20.06 20.10
CA CYS A 72 -4.79 -19.86 18.73
C CYS A 72 -4.36 -18.42 18.42
N VAL A 73 -4.80 -17.44 19.23
CA VAL A 73 -4.50 -16.01 19.05
C VAL A 73 -3.54 -15.51 20.12
N ARG A 74 -3.92 -15.66 21.40
CA ARG A 74 -3.06 -15.22 22.51
C ARG A 74 -1.72 -15.96 22.48
N GLY A 75 -0.62 -15.21 22.54
CA GLY A 75 0.74 -15.74 22.46
C GLY A 75 1.23 -16.06 21.04
N HIS A 76 0.41 -15.86 20.01
CA HIS A 76 0.73 -16.10 18.60
C HIS A 76 0.67 -14.80 17.75
N GLU A 77 0.59 -13.64 18.40
CA GLU A 77 0.45 -12.34 17.75
C GLU A 77 1.61 -12.04 16.81
N GLU A 78 2.84 -12.17 17.29
CA GLU A 78 4.04 -11.89 16.50
C GLU A 78 4.19 -12.83 15.30
N SER A 79 4.02 -14.14 15.51
CA SER A 79 4.18 -15.12 14.44
C SER A 79 3.10 -14.97 13.37
N TYR A 80 1.87 -14.62 13.77
CA TYR A 80 0.79 -14.35 12.83
C TYR A 80 1.04 -13.08 12.03
N ILE A 81 1.41 -11.96 12.68
CA ILE A 81 1.71 -10.69 12.00
C ILE A 81 2.89 -10.89 11.04
N ALA A 82 3.98 -11.53 11.47
CA ALA A 82 5.13 -11.80 10.61
C ALA A 82 4.77 -12.67 9.39
N ALA A 83 3.99 -13.74 9.60
CA ALA A 83 3.52 -14.59 8.50
C ALA A 83 2.63 -13.83 7.52
N ARG A 84 1.75 -12.94 8.02
CA ARG A 84 0.89 -12.10 7.17
C ARG A 84 1.69 -11.07 6.37
N LEU A 85 2.68 -10.42 6.98
CA LEU A 85 3.56 -9.49 6.27
C LEU A 85 4.31 -10.20 5.12
N ALA A 86 4.83 -11.40 5.36
CA ALA A 86 5.51 -12.20 4.34
C ALA A 86 4.57 -12.66 3.20
N ASP A 87 3.34 -13.10 3.54
CA ASP A 87 2.30 -13.45 2.56
C ASP A 87 1.92 -12.25 1.69
N GLN A 88 1.73 -11.08 2.31
CA GLN A 88 1.41 -9.85 1.59
C GLN A 88 2.53 -9.40 0.67
N GLU A 89 3.77 -9.41 1.13
CA GLU A 89 4.93 -9.06 0.30
C GLU A 89 5.05 -9.98 -0.92
N THR A 90 4.88 -11.29 -0.72
CA THR A 90 4.90 -12.28 -1.80
C THR A 90 3.75 -12.06 -2.80
N ARG A 91 2.54 -11.82 -2.29
CA ARG A 91 1.37 -11.52 -3.12
C ARG A 91 1.58 -10.23 -3.92
N ARG A 92 1.94 -9.13 -3.28
CA ARG A 92 2.13 -7.82 -3.93
C ARG A 92 3.15 -7.94 -5.07
N LYS A 93 4.29 -8.60 -4.84
CA LYS A 93 5.27 -8.93 -5.90
C LYS A 93 4.68 -9.69 -7.08
N LYS A 94 3.89 -10.74 -6.80
CA LYS A 94 3.22 -11.53 -7.86
C LYS A 94 2.26 -10.68 -8.71
N PHE A 95 1.67 -9.63 -8.13
CA PHE A 95 0.72 -8.73 -8.80
C PHE A 95 1.33 -7.37 -9.17
N GLY A 96 2.65 -7.31 -9.43
CA GLY A 96 3.32 -6.12 -9.98
C GLY A 96 3.87 -5.13 -8.95
N ASN A 97 3.61 -5.34 -7.66
CA ASN A 97 4.06 -4.52 -6.53
C ASN A 97 3.73 -3.02 -6.64
N THR A 98 2.67 -2.68 -7.37
CA THR A 98 2.13 -1.33 -7.46
C THR A 98 0.60 -1.38 -7.53
N ALA A 99 -0.06 -0.36 -6.99
CA ALA A 99 -1.50 -0.17 -7.14
C ALA A 99 -1.89 0.32 -8.55
N LEU A 100 -0.90 0.72 -9.35
CA LEU A 100 -1.04 1.47 -10.60
C LEU A 100 -0.89 0.61 -11.86
N MET A 101 -1.26 -0.67 -11.77
CA MET A 101 -1.24 -1.61 -12.90
C MET A 101 -2.39 -1.33 -13.88
N GLN A 102 -2.14 -1.35 -15.20
CA GLN A 102 -3.18 -1.14 -16.22
C GLN A 102 -4.30 -2.18 -16.22
N GLU A 103 -3.98 -3.43 -15.89
CA GLU A 103 -4.97 -4.51 -15.73
C GLU A 103 -4.93 -5.02 -14.27
N PRO A 104 -5.43 -4.21 -13.33
CA PRO A 104 -5.24 -4.49 -11.92
C PRO A 104 -6.11 -5.65 -11.45
N SER A 105 -5.62 -6.40 -10.46
CA SER A 105 -6.47 -7.32 -9.72
C SER A 105 -7.17 -6.58 -8.58
N ILE A 106 -8.50 -6.46 -8.65
CA ILE A 106 -9.36 -5.82 -7.63
C ILE A 106 -9.17 -6.49 -6.27
N LYS A 107 -8.96 -7.82 -6.26
CA LYS A 107 -8.83 -8.60 -5.04
C LYS A 107 -7.40 -8.68 -4.53
N ASN A 108 -6.48 -9.12 -5.38
CA ASN A 108 -5.14 -9.53 -4.96
C ASN A 108 -4.03 -8.54 -5.34
N GLY A 109 -4.34 -7.51 -6.13
CA GLY A 109 -3.41 -6.43 -6.44
C GLY A 109 -3.05 -5.61 -5.20
N CYS A 110 -2.04 -4.76 -5.32
CA CYS A 110 -1.70 -3.81 -4.25
C CYS A 110 -2.84 -2.79 -4.12
N GLY A 111 -3.26 -2.53 -2.89
CA GLY A 111 -4.44 -1.70 -2.64
C GLY A 111 -5.76 -2.41 -2.92
N GLY A 112 -5.74 -3.73 -3.12
CA GLY A 112 -6.94 -4.52 -3.40
C GLY A 112 -7.72 -4.89 -2.14
N LEU A 113 -8.85 -5.58 -2.32
CA LEU A 113 -9.70 -6.07 -1.22
C LEU A 113 -8.92 -6.92 -0.21
N ARG A 114 -7.88 -7.63 -0.65
CA ARG A 114 -7.05 -8.45 0.23
C ARG A 114 -6.13 -7.63 1.13
N ASP A 115 -5.61 -6.48 0.68
CA ASP A 115 -4.84 -5.57 1.55
C ASP A 115 -5.75 -5.02 2.66
N TYR A 116 -6.94 -4.58 2.29
CA TYR A 116 -7.98 -4.14 3.24
C TYR A 116 -8.33 -5.22 4.28
N GLN A 117 -8.55 -6.45 3.83
CA GLN A 117 -8.87 -7.57 4.72
C GLN A 117 -7.71 -7.90 5.67
N ASN A 118 -6.49 -8.00 5.13
CA ASN A 118 -5.30 -8.29 5.93
C ASN A 118 -5.08 -7.24 7.02
N LEU A 119 -5.32 -5.96 6.73
CA LEU A 119 -5.26 -4.89 7.73
C LEU A 119 -6.13 -5.22 8.96
N LEU A 120 -7.39 -5.59 8.74
CA LEU A 120 -8.30 -5.97 9.83
C LEU A 120 -7.82 -7.24 10.54
N TRP A 121 -7.34 -8.24 9.79
CA TRP A 121 -6.84 -9.50 10.36
C TRP A 121 -5.61 -9.31 11.24
N MET A 122 -4.61 -8.57 10.76
CA MET A 122 -3.40 -8.30 11.55
C MET A 122 -3.72 -7.42 12.75
N ALA A 123 -4.58 -6.41 12.58
CA ALA A 123 -4.98 -5.55 13.68
C ALA A 123 -5.77 -6.32 14.75
N PHE A 124 -6.60 -7.31 14.38
CA PHE A 124 -7.28 -8.17 15.34
C PHE A 124 -6.32 -8.94 16.26
N PHE A 125 -5.10 -9.25 15.78
CA PHE A 125 -4.06 -9.89 16.60
C PHE A 125 -3.34 -8.90 17.54
N THR A 126 -3.72 -7.63 17.57
CA THR A 126 -3.22 -6.70 18.59
C THR A 126 -3.95 -6.90 19.93
N LYS A 127 -3.39 -6.33 21.00
CA LYS A 127 -3.97 -6.41 22.35
C LYS A 127 -5.43 -5.95 22.41
N ASP A 128 -5.78 -4.94 21.61
CA ASP A 128 -7.09 -4.30 21.57
C ASP A 128 -8.13 -5.01 20.69
N ARG A 129 -7.68 -5.94 19.83
CA ARG A 129 -8.54 -6.79 18.97
C ARG A 129 -9.62 -6.03 18.16
N PRO A 130 -9.27 -4.94 17.46
CA PRO A 130 -10.20 -4.27 16.55
C PRO A 130 -10.73 -5.24 15.49
N ARG A 131 -12.03 -5.15 15.18
CA ARG A 131 -12.72 -6.01 14.21
C ARG A 131 -13.16 -5.27 12.95
N ASN A 132 -13.24 -3.95 13.01
CA ASN A 132 -13.69 -3.10 11.91
C ASN A 132 -12.91 -1.76 11.89
N LEU A 133 -13.14 -0.93 10.86
CA LEU A 133 -12.45 0.35 10.74
C LEU A 133 -12.79 1.36 11.85
N ALA A 134 -14.00 1.30 12.41
CA ALA A 134 -14.38 2.16 13.52
C ALA A 134 -13.55 1.81 14.77
N ASP A 135 -13.32 0.53 15.03
CA ASP A 135 -12.44 0.08 16.10
C ASP A 135 -11.00 0.51 15.85
N LEU A 136 -10.50 0.39 14.61
CA LEU A 136 -9.14 0.86 14.26
C LEU A 136 -8.96 2.35 14.54
N GLN A 137 -9.95 3.16 14.17
CA GLN A 137 -9.95 4.59 14.45
C GLN A 137 -9.98 4.85 15.95
N ALA A 138 -10.89 4.21 16.69
CA ALA A 138 -11.02 4.38 18.14
C ALA A 138 -9.76 3.98 18.92
N LYS A 139 -8.94 3.10 18.34
CA LYS A 139 -7.65 2.64 18.87
C LYS A 139 -6.44 3.36 18.24
N GLU A 140 -6.68 4.43 17.49
CA GLU A 140 -5.66 5.29 16.90
C GLU A 140 -4.69 4.58 15.92
N PHE A 141 -5.09 3.43 15.37
CA PHE A 141 -4.32 2.78 14.29
C PHE A 141 -4.39 3.59 12.99
N ILE A 142 -5.55 4.21 12.74
CA ILE A 142 -5.83 5.06 11.59
C ILE A 142 -6.53 6.34 12.05
N SER A 143 -6.36 7.42 11.30
CA SER A 143 -7.12 8.65 11.50
C SER A 143 -8.56 8.52 10.96
N ASP A 144 -9.41 9.45 11.38
CA ASP A 144 -10.78 9.59 10.86
C ASP A 144 -10.83 9.86 9.34
N ALA A 145 -9.86 10.61 8.81
CA ALA A 145 -9.72 10.82 7.37
C ALA A 145 -9.34 9.53 6.63
N GLU A 146 -8.38 8.76 7.16
CA GLU A 146 -7.97 7.47 6.60
C GLU A 146 -9.09 6.44 6.66
N ARG A 147 -9.89 6.42 7.73
CA ARG A 147 -11.10 5.59 7.80
C ARG A 147 -12.05 5.90 6.65
N ARG A 148 -12.41 7.18 6.44
CA ARG A 148 -13.28 7.57 5.32
C ARG A 148 -12.72 7.17 3.97
N GLN A 149 -11.41 7.29 3.79
CA GLN A 149 -10.73 6.87 2.55
C GLN A 149 -10.83 5.36 2.34
N LEU A 150 -10.64 4.56 3.39
CA LEU A 150 -10.77 3.11 3.34
C LEU A 150 -12.22 2.67 3.11
N ASP A 151 -13.20 3.28 3.78
CA ASP A 151 -14.63 3.01 3.58
C ASP A 151 -15.03 3.25 2.12
N ALA A 152 -14.69 4.43 1.58
CA ALA A 152 -15.00 4.79 0.20
C ALA A 152 -14.27 3.87 -0.82
N ALA A 153 -13.01 3.54 -0.57
CA ALA A 153 -12.23 2.67 -1.44
C ALA A 153 -12.76 1.23 -1.44
N TYR A 154 -13.08 0.67 -0.28
CA TYR A 154 -13.63 -0.67 -0.18
C TYR A 154 -14.98 -0.78 -0.90
N ASP A 155 -15.88 0.18 -0.69
CA ASP A 155 -17.17 0.27 -1.39
C ASP A 155 -17.02 0.41 -2.91
N PHE A 156 -16.07 1.24 -3.36
CA PHE A 156 -15.76 1.36 -4.79
C PHE A 156 -15.26 0.04 -5.41
N LEU A 157 -14.28 -0.62 -4.77
CA LEU A 157 -13.72 -1.88 -5.28
C LEU A 157 -14.78 -2.99 -5.32
N LEU A 158 -15.69 -3.05 -4.34
CA LEU A 158 -16.79 -4.01 -4.36
C LEU A 158 -17.76 -3.75 -5.51
N ARG A 159 -18.15 -2.49 -5.76
CA ARG A 159 -19.01 -2.13 -6.91
C ARG A 159 -18.34 -2.51 -8.23
N ALA A 160 -17.08 -2.14 -8.43
CA ALA A 160 -16.34 -2.50 -9.64
C ALA A 160 -16.22 -4.02 -9.83
N ARG A 161 -16.03 -4.77 -8.74
CA ARG A 161 -15.95 -6.24 -8.78
C ARG A 161 -17.29 -6.88 -9.09
N ASN A 162 -18.38 -6.36 -8.54
CA ASN A 162 -19.73 -6.85 -8.81
C ASN A 162 -20.11 -6.62 -10.28
N GLU A 163 -19.83 -5.42 -10.82
CA GLU A 163 -20.04 -5.14 -12.25
C GLU A 163 -19.21 -6.05 -13.16
N LEU A 164 -17.96 -6.34 -12.79
CA LEU A 164 -17.15 -7.34 -13.50
C LEU A 164 -17.82 -8.73 -13.50
N HIS A 165 -18.39 -9.15 -12.37
CA HIS A 165 -19.07 -10.44 -12.26
C HIS A 165 -20.37 -10.47 -13.06
N TYR A 166 -21.18 -9.41 -13.03
CA TYR A 166 -22.41 -9.29 -13.82
C TYR A 166 -22.10 -9.29 -15.32
N LEU A 167 -21.11 -8.51 -15.75
CA LEU A 167 -20.72 -8.42 -17.16
C LEU A 167 -20.21 -9.76 -17.71
N THR A 168 -19.42 -10.49 -16.91
CA THR A 168 -18.76 -11.73 -17.37
C THR A 168 -19.51 -13.01 -17.01
N ASN A 169 -20.59 -12.89 -16.22
CA ASN A 169 -21.34 -14.00 -15.62
C ASN A 169 -20.45 -15.07 -14.96
N ARG A 170 -19.33 -14.64 -14.36
CA ARG A 170 -18.37 -15.53 -13.67
C ARG A 170 -17.62 -14.78 -12.59
N ALA A 171 -17.09 -15.54 -11.63
CA ALA A 171 -16.14 -15.01 -10.67
C ALA A 171 -14.84 -14.62 -11.38
N GLY A 172 -14.51 -13.33 -11.37
CA GLY A 172 -13.27 -12.76 -11.89
C GLY A 172 -12.77 -11.64 -10.99
N ASP A 173 -11.46 -11.44 -10.94
CA ASP A 173 -10.86 -10.43 -10.06
C ASP A 173 -9.92 -9.48 -10.81
N VAL A 174 -9.86 -9.54 -12.15
CA VAL A 174 -8.93 -8.74 -12.97
C VAL A 174 -9.74 -7.82 -13.89
N LEU A 175 -9.46 -6.52 -13.84
CA LEU A 175 -10.01 -5.52 -14.74
C LEU A 175 -9.19 -5.49 -16.03
N THR A 176 -9.46 -6.41 -16.96
CA THR A 176 -8.78 -6.42 -18.27
C THR A 176 -9.17 -5.22 -19.12
N LYS A 177 -8.30 -4.78 -20.02
CA LYS A 177 -8.57 -3.62 -20.92
C LYS A 177 -9.88 -3.78 -21.70
N SER A 178 -10.27 -5.01 -22.02
CA SER A 178 -11.51 -5.33 -22.73
C SER A 178 -12.79 -5.08 -21.93
N VAL A 179 -12.77 -5.27 -20.60
CA VAL A 179 -13.97 -5.13 -19.75
C VAL A 179 -14.11 -3.74 -19.14
N GLN A 180 -13.00 -3.01 -18.98
CA GLN A 180 -13.00 -1.70 -18.33
C GLN A 180 -13.99 -0.69 -18.97
N PRO A 181 -14.13 -0.56 -20.30
CA PRO A 181 -15.08 0.39 -20.88
C PRO A 181 -16.55 0.09 -20.53
N ALA A 182 -16.92 -1.19 -20.52
CA ALA A 182 -18.27 -1.62 -20.18
C ALA A 182 -18.55 -1.40 -18.68
N ILE A 183 -17.61 -1.75 -17.81
CA ILE A 183 -17.72 -1.52 -16.36
C ILE A 183 -17.83 -0.02 -16.06
N ALA A 184 -17.00 0.82 -16.70
CA ALA A 184 -17.09 2.27 -16.55
C ALA A 184 -18.49 2.79 -16.92
N HIS A 185 -19.07 2.30 -18.02
CA HIS A 185 -20.42 2.67 -18.40
C HIS A 185 -21.47 2.25 -17.35
N SER A 186 -21.44 0.99 -16.90
CA SER A 186 -22.40 0.46 -15.90
C SER A 186 -22.32 1.18 -14.55
N LEU A 187 -21.12 1.59 -14.14
CA LEU A 187 -20.90 2.37 -12.91
C LEU A 187 -21.32 3.84 -13.01
N GLY A 188 -21.92 4.27 -14.14
CA GLY A 188 -22.47 5.61 -14.29
C GLY A 188 -21.50 6.65 -14.82
N TYR A 189 -20.33 6.27 -15.33
CA TYR A 189 -19.45 7.20 -16.03
C TYR A 189 -20.07 7.49 -17.41
N THR A 190 -20.55 8.72 -17.60
CA THR A 190 -21.41 9.11 -18.74
C THR A 190 -20.75 10.05 -19.75
N ASP A 191 -19.45 10.32 -19.62
CA ASP A 191 -18.69 11.16 -20.55
C ASP A 191 -18.89 10.74 -22.01
N ARG A 192 -19.20 11.71 -22.89
CA ARG A 192 -19.47 11.45 -24.32
C ARG A 192 -18.31 10.75 -25.02
N SER A 193 -17.08 11.13 -24.69
CA SER A 193 -15.88 10.49 -25.19
C SER A 193 -15.63 9.16 -24.46
N PRO A 194 -15.54 8.02 -25.16
CA PRO A 194 -15.24 6.73 -24.56
C PRO A 194 -13.89 6.71 -23.82
N SER A 195 -12.87 7.39 -24.36
CA SER A 195 -11.56 7.47 -23.71
C SER A 195 -11.63 8.25 -22.40
N ARG A 196 -12.24 9.44 -22.40
CA ARG A 196 -12.37 10.26 -21.18
C ARG A 196 -13.17 9.54 -20.09
N ARG A 197 -14.20 8.79 -20.47
CA ARG A 197 -15.00 7.96 -19.56
C ARG A 197 -14.14 6.91 -18.86
N LEU A 198 -13.35 6.19 -19.65
CA LEU A 198 -12.46 5.15 -19.17
C LEU A 198 -11.34 5.74 -18.29
N GLU A 199 -10.73 6.84 -18.72
CA GLU A 199 -9.70 7.57 -17.96
C GLU A 199 -10.21 7.97 -16.58
N ARG A 200 -11.42 8.52 -16.49
CA ARG A 200 -12.04 8.90 -15.22
C ARG A 200 -12.29 7.70 -14.32
N PHE A 201 -12.90 6.64 -14.85
CA PHE A 201 -13.13 5.41 -14.09
C PHE A 201 -11.84 4.82 -13.54
N MET A 202 -10.84 4.65 -14.40
CA MET A 202 -9.58 4.06 -14.00
C MET A 202 -8.79 4.98 -13.06
N ARG A 203 -8.87 6.30 -13.23
CA ARG A 203 -8.30 7.27 -12.27
C ARG A 203 -8.91 7.11 -10.88
N ASP A 204 -10.24 7.03 -10.78
CA ASP A 204 -10.92 6.82 -9.49
C ASP A 204 -10.55 5.46 -8.88
N TYR A 205 -10.46 4.40 -9.69
CA TYR A 205 -9.95 3.10 -9.26
C TYR A 205 -8.54 3.20 -8.65
N TYR A 206 -7.61 3.87 -9.34
CA TYR A 206 -6.24 4.02 -8.87
C TYR A 206 -6.12 4.84 -7.60
N LEU A 207 -6.90 5.92 -7.47
CA LEU A 207 -6.95 6.71 -6.25
C LEU A 207 -7.42 5.85 -5.06
N HIS A 208 -8.46 5.05 -5.23
CA HIS A 208 -8.95 4.15 -4.19
C HIS A 208 -7.94 3.04 -3.84
N ALA A 209 -7.35 2.38 -4.84
CA ALA A 209 -6.35 1.35 -4.62
C ALA A 209 -5.11 1.93 -3.92
N ARG A 210 -4.62 3.08 -4.37
CA ARG A 210 -3.47 3.77 -3.76
C ARG A 210 -3.72 4.16 -2.31
N ASN A 211 -4.92 4.64 -1.98
CA ASN A 211 -5.29 4.94 -0.59
C ASN A 211 -5.23 3.69 0.30
N ILE A 212 -5.79 2.56 -0.17
CA ILE A 212 -5.70 1.29 0.56
C ILE A 212 -4.24 0.87 0.73
N ASP A 213 -3.45 0.85 -0.36
CA ASP A 213 -2.05 0.43 -0.31
C ASP A 213 -1.23 1.27 0.69
N MET A 214 -1.34 2.60 0.64
CA MET A 214 -0.61 3.51 1.53
C MET A 214 -0.99 3.34 3.00
N ILE A 215 -2.29 3.30 3.30
CA ILE A 215 -2.77 3.20 4.69
C ILE A 215 -2.42 1.83 5.27
N THR A 216 -2.67 0.76 4.52
CA THR A 216 -2.39 -0.62 4.96
C THR A 216 -0.91 -0.83 5.22
N ARG A 217 -0.03 -0.41 4.31
CA ARG A 217 1.44 -0.47 4.50
C ARG A 217 1.91 0.34 5.72
N THR A 218 1.31 1.50 5.96
CA THR A 218 1.66 2.33 7.14
C THR A 218 1.32 1.58 8.43
N VAL A 219 0.11 1.03 8.53
CA VAL A 219 -0.33 0.28 9.72
C VAL A 219 0.48 -1.00 9.88
N GLU A 220 0.69 -1.75 8.81
CA GLU A 220 1.55 -2.95 8.78
C GLU A 220 2.93 -2.70 9.36
N ARG A 221 3.56 -1.61 8.95
CA ARG A 221 4.89 -1.24 9.47
C ARG A 221 4.83 -0.85 10.94
N ARG A 222 3.81 -0.11 11.39
CA ARG A 222 3.61 0.15 12.83
C ARG A 222 3.44 -1.14 13.62
N LEU A 223 2.66 -2.08 13.12
CA LEU A 223 2.45 -3.38 13.75
C LEU A 223 3.75 -4.21 13.83
N ALA A 224 4.58 -4.15 12.79
CA ALA A 224 5.89 -4.80 12.77
C ALA A 224 6.88 -4.20 13.78
N LEU A 225 6.71 -2.93 14.13
CA LEU A 225 7.56 -2.17 15.05
C LEU A 225 7.07 -2.18 16.50
N LEU A 226 5.89 -2.76 16.79
CA LEU A 226 5.38 -2.85 18.16
C LEU A 226 6.40 -3.57 19.06
N PRO A 227 6.62 -3.07 20.28
CA PRO A 227 7.64 -3.61 21.17
C PRO A 227 7.37 -5.09 21.44
N LYS A 228 8.35 -5.92 21.07
CA LYS A 228 8.35 -7.36 21.32
C LYS A 228 8.26 -7.56 22.83
N PRO A 229 7.29 -8.31 23.40
CA PRO A 229 7.33 -8.69 24.80
C PRO A 229 8.69 -9.34 25.06
N ALA A 230 9.47 -8.69 25.92
CA ALA A 230 10.79 -9.16 26.27
C ALA A 230 10.66 -10.52 26.97
N ARG A 231 10.83 -11.61 26.23
CA ARG A 231 11.25 -12.89 26.80
C ARG A 231 12.71 -12.71 27.21
N MET A 232 12.95 -11.99 28.31
CA MET A 232 14.27 -11.93 28.92
C MET A 232 14.63 -13.35 29.35
N PRO A 233 15.67 -13.98 28.77
CA PRO A 233 16.26 -15.14 29.40
C PRO A 233 16.75 -14.70 30.77
N PHE A 234 16.43 -15.46 31.83
CA PHE A 234 16.83 -15.15 33.21
C PHE A 234 18.36 -14.91 33.35
N PHE A 235 19.14 -15.41 32.39
CA PHE A 235 20.61 -15.28 32.29
C PHE A 235 21.12 -14.02 31.56
N ALA A 236 20.26 -13.23 30.89
CA ALA A 236 20.70 -12.02 30.16
C ALA A 236 21.01 -10.82 31.09
N LYS A 237 20.74 -10.93 32.39
CA LYS A 237 21.09 -9.91 33.39
C LYS A 237 22.59 -9.85 33.74
N PHE A 238 23.39 -10.81 33.28
CA PHE A 238 24.81 -10.94 33.67
C PHE A 238 25.82 -10.64 32.55
N LEU A 239 25.38 -10.24 31.35
CA LEU A 239 26.31 -9.74 30.33
C LEU A 239 26.40 -8.21 30.41
N PRO A 240 27.61 -7.62 30.49
CA PRO A 240 27.78 -6.18 30.29
C PRO A 240 27.52 -5.86 28.82
N GLY A 241 26.25 -5.70 28.47
CA GLY A 241 25.84 -5.30 27.13
C GLY A 241 26.31 -3.87 26.88
N ARG A 242 27.15 -3.68 25.84
CA ARG A 242 27.40 -2.38 25.24
C ARG A 242 26.05 -1.72 24.97
N ARG A 243 25.64 -0.77 25.83
CA ARG A 243 24.56 0.16 25.50
C ARG A 243 25.01 0.86 24.23
N LYS A 244 24.41 0.50 23.08
CA LYS A 244 24.53 1.31 21.87
C LYS A 244 24.09 2.71 22.29
N LEU A 245 25.04 3.66 22.24
CA LEU A 245 24.72 5.06 22.46
C LEU A 245 23.61 5.42 21.45
N PRO A 246 22.55 6.12 21.88
CA PRO A 246 21.51 6.53 20.96
C PRO A 246 22.14 7.34 19.82
N GLU A 247 21.77 7.01 18.59
CA GLU A 247 22.28 7.76 17.43
C GLU A 247 21.95 9.26 17.59
N PRO A 248 22.88 10.15 17.18
CA PRO A 248 22.71 11.57 17.36
C PRO A 248 21.47 12.05 16.61
N VAL A 249 20.74 12.99 17.23
CA VAL A 249 19.66 13.69 16.55
C VAL A 249 20.27 14.63 15.52
N VAL A 250 19.87 14.48 14.27
CA VAL A 250 20.30 15.34 13.16
C VAL A 250 19.07 15.96 12.55
N ASP A 251 19.02 17.29 12.55
CA ASP A 251 17.92 18.10 12.01
C ASP A 251 16.52 17.69 12.51
N GLY A 252 16.41 17.34 13.78
CA GLY A 252 15.15 16.91 14.40
C GLY A 252 14.77 15.44 14.14
N TYR A 253 15.64 14.66 13.50
CA TYR A 253 15.45 13.23 13.23
C TYR A 253 16.45 12.35 13.98
N ARG A 254 16.00 11.15 14.33
CA ARG A 254 16.84 10.06 14.85
C ARG A 254 16.74 8.87 13.93
N LEU A 255 17.87 8.21 13.65
CA LEU A 255 17.86 6.93 12.95
C LEU A 255 17.61 5.81 13.97
N VAL A 256 16.58 5.02 13.74
CA VAL A 256 16.18 3.88 14.56
C VAL A 256 16.04 2.68 13.64
N GLU A 257 16.93 1.70 13.77
CA GLU A 257 16.91 0.46 12.99
C GLU A 257 16.82 0.67 11.46
N GLY A 258 17.50 1.71 10.94
CA GLY A 258 17.46 2.06 9.51
C GLY A 258 16.27 2.91 9.09
N GLU A 259 15.50 3.45 10.04
CA GLU A 259 14.36 4.33 9.79
C GLU A 259 14.53 5.71 10.43
N LEU A 260 14.14 6.77 9.73
CA LEU A 260 14.15 8.14 10.24
C LEU A 260 12.88 8.46 11.02
N LEU A 261 13.03 8.60 12.33
CA LEU A 261 12.00 8.97 13.28
C LEU A 261 12.13 10.44 13.69
N HIS A 262 11.04 11.20 13.55
CA HIS A 262 10.96 12.58 14.05
C HIS A 262 11.03 12.63 15.58
N GLN A 263 11.66 13.66 16.14
CA GLN A 263 11.77 13.86 17.60
C GLN A 263 10.62 14.67 18.20
N SER A 264 9.91 15.46 17.38
CA SER A 264 8.84 16.35 17.84
C SER A 264 7.67 16.34 16.85
N PRO A 265 6.41 16.32 17.32
CA PRO A 265 5.25 16.45 16.44
C PRO A 265 5.18 17.81 15.74
N ARG A 266 5.98 18.79 16.16
CA ARG A 266 6.10 20.09 15.49
C ARG A 266 7.31 20.20 14.58
N VAL A 267 8.08 19.14 14.34
CA VAL A 267 9.36 19.20 13.62
C VAL A 267 9.27 19.97 12.29
N PHE A 268 8.19 19.77 11.52
CA PHE A 268 7.94 20.47 10.26
C PHE A 268 7.33 21.87 10.42
N ARG A 269 6.61 22.12 11.52
CA ARG A 269 6.06 23.46 11.82
C ARG A 269 7.15 24.40 12.32
N ASP A 270 8.09 23.86 13.10
CA ASP A 270 9.23 24.60 13.63
C ASP A 270 10.23 24.94 12.49
N ASP A 271 10.33 24.09 11.45
CA ASP A 271 11.09 24.37 10.22
C ASP A 271 10.46 23.63 9.02
N PRO A 272 9.70 24.32 8.15
CA PRO A 272 9.06 23.69 6.99
C PRO A 272 10.04 23.05 6.01
N CYS A 273 11.26 23.58 5.83
CA CYS A 273 12.24 23.04 4.89
C CYS A 273 12.62 21.57 5.19
N ARG A 274 12.42 21.14 6.44
CA ARG A 274 12.58 19.74 6.86
C ARG A 274 11.69 18.76 6.11
N LEU A 275 10.57 19.21 5.53
CA LEU A 275 9.71 18.38 4.68
C LEU A 275 10.46 17.86 3.44
N MET A 276 11.36 18.65 2.86
CA MET A 276 12.24 18.20 1.77
C MET A 276 13.48 17.47 2.32
N ARG A 277 14.14 18.05 3.34
CA ARG A 277 15.41 17.50 3.85
C ARG A 277 15.29 16.09 4.42
N VAL A 278 14.12 15.70 4.94
CA VAL A 278 13.91 14.33 5.43
C VAL A 278 14.18 13.28 4.35
N PHE A 279 13.82 13.54 3.09
CA PHE A 279 14.09 12.64 1.97
C PHE A 279 15.56 12.63 1.61
N LEU A 280 16.23 13.77 1.66
CA LEU A 280 17.67 13.86 1.45
C LEU A 280 18.43 13.05 2.51
N TYR A 281 18.08 13.20 3.79
CA TYR A 281 18.68 12.40 4.87
C TYR A 281 18.37 10.91 4.72
N ALA A 282 17.16 10.56 4.30
CA ALA A 282 16.77 9.18 4.05
C ALA A 282 17.67 8.57 2.96
N GLN A 283 17.81 9.28 1.84
CA GLN A 283 18.62 8.88 0.70
C GLN A 283 20.11 8.72 1.06
N GLN A 284 20.71 9.72 1.72
CA GLN A 284 22.12 9.72 2.10
C GLN A 284 22.48 8.61 3.10
N ARG A 285 21.54 8.21 3.96
CA ARG A 285 21.75 7.16 4.96
C ARG A 285 21.27 5.78 4.52
N GLY A 286 20.71 5.67 3.31
CA GLY A 286 20.02 4.45 2.87
C GLY A 286 18.87 4.06 3.82
N ALA A 287 18.26 5.04 4.47
CA ALA A 287 17.23 4.87 5.47
C ALA A 287 15.83 5.03 4.85
N ARG A 288 14.82 4.45 5.50
CA ARG A 288 13.40 4.67 5.15
C ARG A 288 12.79 5.71 6.10
N LEU A 289 11.69 6.34 5.71
CA LEU A 289 10.90 7.12 6.66
C LEU A 289 10.22 6.17 7.65
N HIS A 290 10.34 6.44 8.95
CA HIS A 290 9.54 5.74 9.95
C HIS A 290 8.04 5.99 9.68
N PRO A 291 7.13 5.02 9.89
CA PRO A 291 5.69 5.18 9.62
C PRO A 291 5.08 6.43 10.27
N ASP A 292 5.50 6.77 11.49
CA ASP A 292 5.00 7.96 12.19
C ASP A 292 5.53 9.27 11.58
N THR A 293 6.77 9.28 11.07
CA THR A 293 7.31 10.43 10.32
C THR A 293 6.57 10.59 8.99
N ALA A 294 6.32 9.50 8.27
CA ALA A 294 5.56 9.52 7.03
C ALA A 294 4.11 10.01 7.26
N GLN A 295 3.45 9.57 8.34
CA GLN A 295 2.13 10.07 8.72
C GLN A 295 2.14 11.55 9.05
N LEU A 296 3.08 11.99 9.91
CA LEU A 296 3.19 13.39 10.29
C LEU A 296 3.41 14.27 9.07
N LEU A 297 4.25 13.82 8.13
CA LEU A 297 4.50 14.52 6.87
C LEU A 297 3.21 14.66 6.05
N ARG A 298 2.45 13.56 5.85
CA ARG A 298 1.15 13.60 5.15
C ARG A 298 0.17 14.60 5.78
N ASN A 299 0.12 14.64 7.10
CA ASN A 299 -0.77 15.54 7.84
C ASN A 299 -0.34 17.03 7.74
N GLU A 300 0.92 17.30 7.40
CA GLU A 300 1.48 18.65 7.33
C GLU A 300 1.76 19.12 5.89
N LEU A 301 1.27 18.40 4.87
CA LEU A 301 1.42 18.80 3.46
C LEU A 301 0.85 20.19 3.13
N ARG A 302 -0.04 20.72 3.98
CA ARG A 302 -0.52 22.11 3.89
C ARG A 302 0.60 23.15 4.03
N LEU A 303 1.73 22.80 4.64
CA LEU A 303 2.91 23.66 4.77
C LEU A 303 3.69 23.77 3.46
N VAL A 304 3.42 22.91 2.48
CA VAL A 304 3.95 23.03 1.10
C VAL A 304 3.08 24.03 0.35
N ASP A 305 3.25 25.31 0.71
CA ASP A 305 2.57 26.46 0.13
C ASP A 305 3.45 27.21 -0.88
N SER A 306 2.98 28.33 -1.40
CA SER A 306 3.75 29.12 -2.37
C SER A 306 5.06 29.68 -1.82
N ALA A 307 5.19 29.89 -0.50
CA ALA A 307 6.44 30.33 0.09
C ALA A 307 7.45 29.17 0.16
N PHE A 308 6.99 27.97 0.54
CA PHE A 308 7.80 26.76 0.48
C PHE A 308 8.31 26.46 -0.94
N LEU A 309 7.43 26.58 -1.95
CA LEU A 309 7.78 26.32 -3.35
C LEU A 309 8.79 27.31 -3.94
N ARG A 310 8.98 28.50 -3.34
CA ARG A 310 9.97 29.50 -3.76
C ARG A 310 11.22 29.53 -2.88
N ASN A 311 11.31 28.64 -1.90
CA ASN A 311 12.41 28.64 -0.94
C ASN A 311 13.68 28.03 -1.56
N GLU A 312 14.76 28.80 -1.60
CA GLU A 312 16.03 28.38 -2.22
C GLU A 312 16.63 27.14 -1.55
N HIS A 313 16.58 27.03 -0.22
CA HIS A 313 17.10 25.85 0.49
C HIS A 313 16.34 24.56 0.18
N VAL A 314 15.04 24.68 -0.12
CA VAL A 314 14.24 23.54 -0.59
C VAL A 314 14.69 23.12 -1.99
N HIS A 315 14.92 24.07 -2.89
CA HIS A 315 15.42 23.80 -4.24
C HIS A 315 16.82 23.18 -4.23
N GLU A 316 17.72 23.69 -3.39
CA GLU A 316 19.06 23.14 -3.17
C GLU A 316 18.98 21.69 -2.68
N SER A 317 18.13 21.42 -1.68
CA SER A 317 17.93 20.08 -1.15
C SER A 317 17.39 19.12 -2.21
N PHE A 318 16.40 19.55 -3.00
CA PHE A 318 15.87 18.72 -4.09
C PHE A 318 16.90 18.47 -5.19
N ARG A 319 17.68 19.50 -5.56
CA ARG A 319 18.76 19.38 -6.53
C ARG A 319 19.84 18.40 -6.06
N GLU A 320 20.19 18.45 -4.78
CA GLU A 320 21.11 17.50 -4.16
C GLU A 320 20.56 16.07 -4.26
N ILE A 321 19.26 15.87 -3.97
CA ILE A 321 18.62 14.55 -4.12
C ILE A 321 18.76 14.02 -5.56
N LEU A 322 18.48 14.86 -6.55
CA LEU A 322 18.60 14.52 -7.97
C LEU A 322 20.06 14.37 -8.44
N SER A 323 21.04 14.83 -7.65
CA SER A 323 22.46 14.73 -8.00
C SER A 323 23.10 13.40 -7.58
N GLN A 324 22.44 12.62 -6.71
CA GLN A 324 22.93 11.33 -6.22
C GLN A 324 22.72 10.19 -7.24
N ARG A 325 23.62 10.11 -8.22
CA ARG A 325 23.64 9.10 -9.29
C ARG A 325 23.40 7.68 -8.74
N GLY A 326 22.43 6.96 -9.31
CA GLY A 326 22.14 5.58 -8.93
C GLY A 326 21.27 5.40 -7.68
N ASN A 327 20.83 6.49 -7.05
CA ASN A 327 20.06 6.46 -5.80
C ASN A 327 18.93 7.51 -5.76
N VAL A 328 18.41 7.98 -6.90
CA VAL A 328 17.37 9.03 -6.95
C VAL A 328 15.96 8.44 -6.82
N ALA A 329 15.70 7.29 -7.44
CA ALA A 329 14.40 6.67 -7.48
C ALA A 329 13.81 6.36 -6.10
N PRO A 330 14.57 5.83 -5.11
CA PRO A 330 14.03 5.57 -3.78
C PRO A 330 13.53 6.84 -3.09
N ALA A 331 14.22 7.98 -3.27
CA ALA A 331 13.83 9.25 -2.68
C ALA A 331 12.55 9.79 -3.33
N LEU A 332 12.46 9.80 -4.67
CA LEU A 332 11.25 10.26 -5.38
C LEU A 332 10.05 9.35 -5.10
N ARG A 333 10.25 8.04 -5.00
CA ARG A 333 9.19 7.10 -4.61
C ARG A 333 8.71 7.37 -3.19
N ALA A 334 9.62 7.56 -2.23
CA ALA A 334 9.25 7.92 -0.86
C ALA A 334 8.47 9.24 -0.80
N MET A 335 8.84 10.25 -1.61
CA MET A 335 8.09 11.49 -1.74
C MET A 335 6.69 11.28 -2.34
N HIS A 336 6.57 10.44 -3.37
CA HIS A 336 5.31 10.14 -4.01
C HIS A 336 4.37 9.33 -3.11
N GLU A 337 4.91 8.38 -2.34
CA GLU A 337 4.17 7.56 -1.37
C GLU A 337 3.51 8.38 -0.24
N VAL A 338 3.98 9.60 0.01
CA VAL A 338 3.40 10.50 1.03
C VAL A 338 2.78 11.75 0.41
N ASP A 339 2.43 11.71 -0.88
CA ASP A 339 1.84 12.81 -1.66
C ASP A 339 2.71 14.09 -1.78
N PHE A 340 3.91 14.07 -1.23
CA PHE A 340 4.81 15.23 -1.21
C PHE A 340 5.29 15.60 -2.61
N LEU A 341 5.67 14.61 -3.44
CA LEU A 341 6.25 14.87 -4.76
C LEU A 341 5.29 15.68 -5.65
N GLY A 342 4.02 15.27 -5.72
CA GLY A 342 3.02 15.96 -6.53
C GLY A 342 2.62 17.32 -5.98
N LYS A 343 2.79 17.53 -4.66
CA LYS A 343 2.55 18.84 -4.03
C LYS A 343 3.72 19.80 -4.26
N TYR A 344 4.95 19.29 -4.25
CA TYR A 344 6.17 20.05 -4.49
C TYR A 344 6.38 20.37 -5.99
N LEU A 345 6.06 19.42 -6.87
CA LEU A 345 6.13 19.56 -8.33
C LEU A 345 4.73 19.36 -8.92
N PRO A 346 3.90 20.42 -8.96
CA PRO A 346 2.49 20.34 -9.39
C PRO A 346 2.30 19.74 -10.79
N GLU A 347 3.25 19.94 -11.69
CA GLU A 347 3.30 19.37 -13.04
C GLU A 347 3.29 17.84 -12.98
N PHE A 348 4.15 17.26 -12.13
CA PHE A 348 4.13 15.83 -11.85
C PHE A 348 2.87 15.42 -11.09
N GLY A 349 2.39 16.25 -10.15
CA GLY A 349 1.15 16.00 -9.41
C GLY A 349 -0.06 15.74 -10.31
N LYS A 350 -0.14 16.43 -11.46
CA LYS A 350 -1.21 16.22 -12.46
C LYS A 350 -1.16 14.83 -13.12
N LEU A 351 0.02 14.19 -13.15
CA LEU A 351 0.21 12.82 -13.66
C LEU A 351 -0.21 11.75 -12.65
N THR A 352 -0.48 12.11 -11.39
CA THR A 352 -0.82 11.14 -10.36
C THR A 352 -2.09 10.39 -10.72
N CYS A 353 -1.99 9.06 -10.82
CA CYS A 353 -3.08 8.17 -11.26
C CYS A 353 -3.62 8.49 -12.66
N LEU A 354 -2.84 9.19 -13.51
CA LEU A 354 -3.24 9.51 -14.88
C LEU A 354 -3.04 8.31 -15.79
N VAL A 355 -4.11 7.91 -16.46
CA VAL A 355 -4.13 6.70 -17.30
C VAL A 355 -3.69 7.04 -18.72
N GLN A 356 -2.72 6.30 -19.25
CA GLN A 356 -2.27 6.44 -20.64
C GLN A 356 -2.81 5.27 -21.48
N HIS A 357 -3.68 5.56 -22.45
CA HIS A 357 -4.36 4.57 -23.28
C HIS A 357 -3.58 4.15 -24.54
N GLU A 358 -2.27 3.88 -24.41
CA GLU A 358 -1.49 3.27 -25.50
C GLU A 358 -1.17 1.81 -25.19
N PHE A 359 -1.07 0.99 -26.24
CA PHE A 359 -0.97 -0.48 -26.13
C PHE A 359 0.26 -0.98 -25.34
N PHE A 360 1.32 -0.18 -25.26
CA PHE A 360 2.61 -0.57 -24.67
C PHE A 360 2.79 -0.17 -23.20
N HIS A 361 1.90 0.66 -22.65
CA HIS A 361 2.04 1.10 -21.26
C HIS A 361 1.47 0.05 -20.31
N ILE A 362 2.25 -0.27 -19.26
CA ILE A 362 1.88 -1.22 -18.20
C ILE A 362 1.42 -0.48 -16.95
N TYR A 363 1.82 0.79 -16.80
CA TYR A 363 1.65 1.63 -15.63
C TYR A 363 0.85 2.92 -15.96
N THR A 364 0.41 3.63 -14.93
CA THR A 364 -0.03 5.04 -15.04
C THR A 364 1.15 5.98 -15.31
N ALA A 365 0.90 7.22 -15.71
CA ALA A 365 1.92 8.18 -16.13
C ALA A 365 2.97 8.51 -15.05
N ASP A 366 2.52 8.70 -13.81
CA ASP A 366 3.36 8.89 -12.63
C ASP A 366 4.26 7.67 -12.36
N GLU A 367 3.70 6.47 -12.30
CA GLU A 367 4.47 5.26 -12.05
C GLU A 367 5.43 4.93 -13.20
N HIS A 368 5.02 5.17 -14.45
CA HIS A 368 5.90 5.09 -15.62
C HIS A 368 7.12 5.99 -15.46
N THR A 369 6.90 7.26 -15.10
CA THR A 369 7.97 8.24 -14.87
C THR A 369 8.92 7.79 -13.76
N LEU A 370 8.39 7.31 -12.63
CA LEU A 370 9.21 6.79 -11.53
C LEU A 370 9.95 5.49 -11.89
N MET A 371 9.37 4.63 -12.73
CA MET A 371 10.03 3.45 -13.28
C MET A 371 11.17 3.83 -14.22
N CYS A 372 11.01 4.85 -15.05
CA CYS A 372 12.08 5.38 -15.89
C CYS A 372 13.25 5.89 -15.05
N VAL A 373 12.97 6.64 -13.97
CA VAL A 373 14.00 7.08 -13.01
C VAL A 373 14.72 5.89 -12.37
N GLN A 374 13.99 4.85 -11.97
CA GLN A 374 14.58 3.61 -11.44
C GLN A 374 15.50 2.92 -12.47
N LYS A 375 15.11 2.89 -13.75
CA LYS A 375 15.96 2.33 -14.80
C LYS A 375 17.21 3.14 -15.01
N LEU A 376 17.13 4.47 -14.95
CA LEU A 376 18.32 5.33 -15.00
C LEU A 376 19.25 5.02 -13.81
N ASP A 377 18.72 4.90 -12.60
CA ASP A 377 19.51 4.49 -11.42
C ASP A 377 20.20 3.14 -11.62
N ASP A 378 19.49 2.16 -12.20
CA ASP A 378 20.03 0.83 -12.48
C ASP A 378 21.16 0.87 -13.53
N ILE A 379 21.07 1.75 -14.53
CA ILE A 379 22.15 1.95 -15.51
C ILE A 379 23.38 2.55 -14.82
N TRP A 380 23.19 3.60 -13.99
CA TRP A 380 24.28 4.21 -13.22
C TRP A 380 24.99 3.18 -12.33
N ALA A 381 24.21 2.33 -11.66
CA ALA A 381 24.70 1.29 -10.76
C ALA A 381 25.23 0.03 -11.48
N GLY A 382 25.20 -0.02 -12.82
CA GLY A 382 25.66 -1.19 -13.59
C GLY A 382 24.78 -2.44 -13.39
N ARG A 383 23.52 -2.27 -12.99
CA ARG A 383 22.58 -3.37 -12.72
C ARG A 383 21.84 -3.88 -13.97
N ILE A 384 21.97 -3.18 -15.10
CA ILE A 384 21.34 -3.59 -16.38
C ILE A 384 22.39 -4.28 -17.28
N PRO A 385 22.20 -5.57 -17.62
CA PRO A 385 23.05 -6.26 -18.59
C PRO A 385 23.08 -5.53 -19.94
N ASN A 386 24.24 -5.51 -20.60
CA ASN A 386 24.46 -4.88 -21.92
C ASN A 386 24.21 -3.37 -21.97
N ALA A 387 24.14 -2.67 -20.82
CA ALA A 387 23.97 -1.23 -20.77
C ALA A 387 25.30 -0.43 -20.75
N ALA A 388 26.45 -1.10 -20.88
CA ALA A 388 27.77 -0.48 -20.80
C ALA A 388 27.95 0.75 -21.73
N PRO A 389 27.51 0.73 -23.01
CA PRO A 389 27.62 1.91 -23.87
C PRO A 389 26.84 3.13 -23.34
N TYR A 390 25.67 2.90 -22.75
CA TYR A 390 24.87 3.97 -22.14
C TYR A 390 25.53 4.50 -20.86
N GLN A 391 26.12 3.61 -20.06
CA GLN A 391 26.82 3.99 -18.84
C GLN A 391 28.00 4.93 -19.15
N GLU A 392 28.79 4.65 -20.18
CA GLU A 392 29.89 5.52 -20.62
C GLU A 392 29.41 6.92 -21.05
N VAL A 393 28.28 6.99 -21.76
CA VAL A 393 27.68 8.27 -22.16
C VAL A 393 27.17 9.04 -20.95
N PHE A 394 26.42 8.38 -20.06
CA PHE A 394 25.86 9.02 -18.88
C PHE A 394 26.95 9.50 -17.92
N GLN A 395 28.04 8.75 -17.73
CA GLN A 395 29.18 9.17 -16.89
C GLN A 395 29.80 10.51 -17.31
N LYS A 396 29.70 10.89 -18.60
CA LYS A 396 30.18 12.18 -19.11
C LYS A 396 29.27 13.36 -18.75
N ILE A 397 28.07 13.12 -18.21
CA ILE A 397 27.14 14.17 -17.81
C ILE A 397 27.61 14.80 -16.50
N GLU A 398 28.15 16.02 -16.59
CA GLU A 398 28.64 16.78 -15.43
C GLU A 398 27.54 17.12 -14.42
N ARG A 399 26.31 17.36 -14.91
CA ARG A 399 25.16 17.79 -14.10
C ARG A 399 24.06 16.72 -14.12
N PRO A 400 24.19 15.62 -13.35
CA PRO A 400 23.24 14.51 -13.38
C PRO A 400 21.81 14.94 -13.03
N PHE A 401 21.63 15.93 -12.15
CA PHE A 401 20.31 16.42 -11.77
C PHE A 401 19.47 16.92 -12.95
N ILE A 402 20.10 17.46 -14.01
CA ILE A 402 19.38 17.93 -15.21
C ILE A 402 18.75 16.75 -15.93
N LEU A 403 19.48 15.63 -16.06
CA LEU A 403 18.95 14.43 -16.70
C LEU A 403 17.77 13.84 -15.91
N TYR A 404 17.90 13.77 -14.58
CA TYR A 404 16.81 13.30 -13.73
C TYR A 404 15.59 14.24 -13.76
N LEU A 405 15.80 15.56 -13.78
CA LEU A 405 14.72 16.53 -13.87
C LEU A 405 14.02 16.45 -15.23
N ALA A 406 14.78 16.35 -16.33
CA ALA A 406 14.22 16.15 -17.66
C ALA A 406 13.40 14.86 -17.74
N LEU A 407 13.90 13.78 -17.13
CA LEU A 407 13.17 12.52 -17.06
C LEU A 407 11.91 12.61 -16.18
N LEU A 408 11.93 13.40 -15.11
CA LEU A 408 10.77 13.62 -14.26
C LEU A 408 9.66 14.44 -14.97
N LEU A 409 10.06 15.33 -15.88
CA LEU A 409 9.16 16.24 -16.60
C LEU A 409 8.81 15.80 -18.03
N HIS A 410 9.45 14.74 -18.55
CA HIS A 410 9.27 14.32 -19.96
C HIS A 410 7.81 14.06 -20.34
N ASP A 411 7.01 13.58 -19.38
CA ASP A 411 5.60 13.25 -19.54
C ASP A 411 4.66 14.29 -18.91
N ALA A 412 5.18 15.39 -18.35
CA ALA A 412 4.37 16.41 -17.66
C ALA A 412 3.29 17.04 -18.56
N GLY A 413 3.60 17.20 -19.85
CA GLY A 413 2.67 17.70 -20.86
C GLY A 413 1.51 16.75 -21.16
N LYS A 414 1.56 15.47 -20.79
CA LYS A 414 0.43 14.53 -20.97
C LYS A 414 -0.77 14.87 -20.10
N ALA A 415 -0.57 15.65 -19.04
CA ALA A 415 -1.66 16.22 -18.27
C ALA A 415 -2.39 17.37 -18.99
N ALA A 416 -1.75 18.00 -19.99
CA ALA A 416 -2.37 19.02 -20.81
C ALA A 416 -3.25 18.37 -21.89
N GLN A 417 -4.42 18.95 -22.16
CA GLN A 417 -5.38 18.43 -23.15
C GLN A 417 -4.96 18.71 -24.62
N GLY A 418 -3.70 19.11 -24.84
CA GLY A 418 -3.14 19.46 -26.14
C GLY A 418 -2.77 18.24 -26.99
N ARG A 419 -2.70 18.41 -28.32
CA ARG A 419 -2.27 17.35 -29.25
C ARG A 419 -0.76 17.09 -29.27
N HIS A 420 0.03 17.96 -28.62
CA HIS A 420 1.50 17.96 -28.65
C HIS A 420 2.07 17.96 -27.23
N HIS A 421 1.88 16.85 -26.52
CA HIS A 421 2.34 16.67 -25.14
C HIS A 421 3.85 16.86 -24.98
N GLU A 422 4.64 16.57 -26.03
CA GLU A 422 6.08 16.81 -26.10
C GLU A 422 6.44 18.31 -26.02
N VAL A 423 5.63 19.19 -26.62
CA VAL A 423 5.82 20.65 -26.58
C VAL A 423 5.40 21.20 -25.23
N ASP A 424 4.30 20.70 -24.67
CA ASP A 424 3.80 21.11 -23.36
C ASP A 424 4.76 20.66 -22.22
N SER A 425 5.37 19.47 -22.34
CA SER A 425 6.43 19.01 -21.44
C SER A 425 7.68 19.91 -21.52
N ALA A 426 8.08 20.33 -22.73
CA ALA A 426 9.22 21.22 -22.93
C ALA A 426 8.99 22.66 -22.43
N GLN A 427 7.73 23.10 -22.31
CA GLN A 427 7.39 24.38 -21.69
C GLN A 427 7.37 24.31 -20.15
N CYS A 428 7.17 23.12 -19.58
CA CYS A 428 7.19 22.89 -18.14
C CYS A 428 8.63 22.68 -17.59
N ALA A 429 9.52 22.14 -18.42
CA ALA A 429 10.94 21.93 -18.12
C ALA A 429 11.77 23.20 -18.31
#